data_AF-A0A7W1EHZ1-F1
#
_entry.id   AF-A0A7W1EHZ1-F1
#
_cell.length_a   1.000
_cell.length_b   1.000
_cell.length_c   1.000
_cell.angle_alpha   90.00
_cell.angle_beta   90.00
_cell.angle_gamma   90.00
#
_symmetry.space_group_name_H-M   'P 1'
#
loop_
_entity.id
_entity.type
_entity.pdbx_description
1 polymer ?
#
loop_
_entity_poly.entity_id
_entity_poly.type
_entity_poly.pdbx_seq_one_letter_code
_entity_poly.pdbx_strand_id
1 'polypeptide(L)'
;MSENKNWEHRAKTAIKKEALKEFAGWTDRDFINCIIDLREQIKSLEINQGQELQRVNEHEVKEDQFNKSWSVPTKIVFILHLLNKVLLSSEIYAKLISLDRSFKDYSSSKVVLSNYLTRSAKSGRIKKIKLPGIKTHYFALPDWMDENGLLLANYKKSIAKY
;
A
#
# COMPACT_ATOMS: atom_id res chain seq x y z
N MET A 1 -46.34 1.04 2.40
CA MET A 1 -44.89 1.23 2.13
C MET A 1 -44.63 2.66 1.62
N SER A 2 -44.56 3.69 2.48
CA SER A 2 -44.13 5.04 2.04
C SER A 2 -43.56 5.98 3.12
N GLU A 3 -43.51 5.59 4.40
CA GLU A 3 -43.01 6.50 5.46
C GLU A 3 -41.47 6.66 5.47
N ASN A 4 -40.74 5.67 4.95
CA ASN A 4 -39.28 5.61 5.06
C ASN A 4 -38.52 6.58 4.12
N LYS A 5 -39.16 7.15 3.08
CA LYS A 5 -38.52 8.14 2.18
C LYS A 5 -38.68 9.59 2.64
N ASN A 6 -39.64 9.83 3.55
CA ASN A 6 -40.03 11.20 3.92
C ASN A 6 -39.07 11.80 4.96
N TRP A 7 -38.49 10.97 5.84
CA TRP A 7 -37.52 11.43 6.83
C TRP A 7 -36.15 11.74 6.20
N GLU A 8 -35.69 10.97 5.21
CA GLU A 8 -34.45 11.25 4.49
C GLU A 8 -34.52 12.58 3.75
N HIS A 9 -35.65 12.87 3.11
CA HIS A 9 -35.82 14.13 2.38
C HIS A 9 -35.85 15.33 3.34
N ARG A 10 -36.53 15.18 4.49
CA ARG A 10 -36.53 16.20 5.57
C ARG A 10 -35.13 16.40 6.15
N ALA A 11 -34.38 15.34 6.41
CA ALA A 11 -33.01 15.40 6.91
C ALA A 11 -32.08 16.11 5.92
N LYS A 12 -32.12 15.75 4.63
CA LYS A 12 -31.33 16.44 3.58
C LYS A 12 -31.67 17.92 3.47
N THR A 13 -32.95 18.26 3.60
CA THR A 13 -33.41 19.65 3.53
C THR A 13 -32.95 20.46 4.76
N ALA A 14 -32.98 19.85 5.95
CA ALA A 14 -32.47 20.46 7.18
C ALA A 14 -30.96 20.73 7.10
N ILE A 15 -30.17 19.73 6.70
CA ILE A 15 -28.72 19.85 6.50
C ILE A 15 -28.40 20.96 5.49
N LYS A 16 -29.12 21.00 4.36
CA LYS A 16 -28.92 22.06 3.35
C LYS A 16 -29.26 23.44 3.90
N LYS A 17 -30.31 23.56 4.70
CA LYS A 17 -30.73 24.83 5.31
C LYS A 17 -29.76 25.29 6.40
N GLU A 18 -29.15 24.36 7.11
CA GLU A 18 -28.13 24.61 8.13
C GLU A 18 -26.79 25.02 7.50
N ALA A 19 -26.35 24.33 6.44
CA ALA A 19 -25.20 24.74 5.64
C ALA A 19 -25.40 26.14 5.03
N LEU A 20 -26.61 26.44 4.51
CA LEU A 20 -26.92 27.78 3.99
C LEU A 20 -26.93 28.87 5.09
N LYS A 21 -27.17 28.51 6.36
CA LYS A 21 -27.04 29.45 7.49
C LYS A 21 -25.59 29.72 7.84
N GLU A 22 -24.70 28.74 7.68
CA GLU A 22 -23.26 28.90 7.93
C GLU A 22 -22.64 29.95 7.00
N PHE A 23 -23.14 30.04 5.77
CA PHE A 23 -22.74 31.04 4.78
C PHE A 23 -23.65 32.29 4.77
N ALA A 24 -24.65 32.36 5.65
CA ALA A 24 -25.55 33.51 5.71
C ALA A 24 -24.80 34.73 6.26
N GLY A 25 -24.58 35.73 5.41
CA GLY A 25 -23.81 36.93 5.75
C GLY A 25 -22.40 36.96 5.16
N TRP A 26 -22.00 35.92 4.42
CA TRP A 26 -20.77 35.96 3.65
C TRP A 26 -20.93 36.86 2.44
N THR A 27 -19.92 37.69 2.19
CA THR A 27 -19.79 38.39 0.93
C THR A 27 -19.21 37.44 -0.13
N ASP A 28 -19.37 37.80 -1.41
CA ASP A 28 -18.76 37.03 -2.51
C ASP A 28 -17.24 36.89 -2.32
N ARG A 29 -16.58 37.88 -1.69
CA ARG A 29 -15.15 37.81 -1.36
C ARG A 29 -14.84 36.79 -0.27
N ASP A 30 -15.67 36.69 0.76
CA ASP A 30 -15.46 35.72 1.84
C ASP A 30 -15.58 34.29 1.31
N PHE A 31 -16.54 34.07 0.41
CA PHE A 31 -16.71 32.77 -0.25
C PHE A 31 -15.53 32.43 -1.16
N ILE A 32 -15.05 33.38 -1.96
CA ILE A 32 -13.88 33.20 -2.82
C ILE A 32 -12.62 32.92 -1.98
N ASN A 33 -12.40 33.65 -0.89
CA ASN A 33 -11.25 33.45 -0.01
C ASN A 33 -11.26 32.06 0.63
N CYS A 34 -12.42 31.59 1.12
CA CYS A 34 -12.55 30.24 1.66
C CYS A 34 -12.23 29.16 0.61
N ILE A 35 -12.68 29.34 -0.63
CA ILE A 35 -12.33 28.41 -1.72
C ILE A 35 -10.81 28.41 -1.98
N ILE A 36 -10.16 29.57 -1.92
CA ILE A 36 -8.71 29.67 -2.11
C ILE A 36 -7.97 28.97 -0.96
N ASP A 37 -8.35 29.22 0.29
CA ASP A 37 -7.78 28.58 1.48
C ASP A 37 -7.94 27.06 1.42
N LEU A 38 -9.13 26.57 1.07
CA LEU A 38 -9.38 25.12 0.93
C LEU A 38 -8.51 24.51 -0.18
N ARG A 39 -8.30 25.22 -1.29
CA ARG A 39 -7.40 24.78 -2.37
C ARG A 39 -5.94 24.75 -1.93
N GLU A 40 -5.49 25.72 -1.14
CA GLU A 40 -4.14 25.70 -0.56
C GLU A 40 -3.96 24.58 0.47
N GLN A 41 -4.98 24.33 1.30
CA GLN A 41 -4.99 23.20 2.23
C GLN A 41 -4.94 21.86 1.48
N ILE A 42 -5.74 21.67 0.43
CA ILE A 42 -5.66 20.48 -0.41
C ILE A 42 -4.27 20.35 -1.03
N LYS A 43 -3.73 21.43 -1.60
CA LYS A 43 -2.41 21.41 -2.24
C LYS A 43 -1.29 21.09 -1.26
N SER A 44 -1.33 21.63 -0.04
CA SER A 44 -0.35 21.33 1.00
C SER A 44 -0.48 19.90 1.51
N LEU A 45 -1.70 19.37 1.67
CA LEU A 45 -1.94 17.96 2.02
C LEU A 45 -1.48 17.00 0.93
N GLU A 46 -1.69 17.30 -0.35
CA GLU A 46 -1.19 16.52 -1.48
C GLU A 46 0.34 16.52 -1.54
N ILE A 47 0.97 17.67 -1.30
CA ILE A 47 2.44 17.78 -1.21
C ILE A 47 2.97 16.99 -0.01
N ASN A 48 2.32 17.08 1.15
CA ASN A 48 2.74 16.34 2.35
C ASN A 48 2.57 14.83 2.18
N GLN A 49 1.48 14.35 1.57
CA GLN A 49 1.35 12.94 1.19
C GLN A 49 2.41 12.50 0.18
N GLY A 50 2.73 13.36 -0.81
CA GLY A 50 3.81 13.10 -1.76
C GLY A 50 5.19 13.01 -1.10
N GLN A 51 5.46 13.86 -0.11
CA GLN A 51 6.71 13.88 0.65
C GLN A 51 6.80 12.74 1.66
N GLU A 52 5.71 12.33 2.29
CA GLU A 52 5.67 11.19 3.19
C GLU A 52 5.83 9.86 2.43
N LEU A 53 5.28 9.77 1.22
CA LEU A 53 5.60 8.70 0.26
C LEU A 53 7.06 8.73 -0.22
N GLN A 54 7.69 9.90 -0.30
CA GLN A 54 9.11 10.01 -0.65
C GLN A 54 10.03 9.66 0.53
N ARG A 55 9.69 10.00 1.77
CA ARG A 55 10.47 9.64 2.96
C ARG A 55 10.52 8.13 3.22
N VAL A 56 9.48 7.37 2.84
CA VAL A 56 9.52 5.89 2.85
C VAL A 56 10.46 5.34 1.74
N ASN A 57 10.75 6.13 0.70
CA ASN A 57 11.64 5.77 -0.40
C ASN A 57 13.10 6.27 -0.23
N GLU A 58 13.45 7.03 0.82
CA GLU A 58 14.79 7.61 0.99
C GLU A 58 15.87 6.63 1.45
N HIS A 59 15.50 5.42 1.87
CA HIS A 59 16.44 4.31 2.00
C HIS A 59 16.36 3.42 0.76
N GLU A 60 16.95 3.89 -0.34
CA GLU A 60 17.20 3.07 -1.51
C GLU A 60 18.18 1.96 -1.10
N VAL A 61 17.62 0.81 -0.72
CA VAL A 61 18.37 -0.37 -0.31
C VAL A 61 19.17 -0.84 -1.51
N LYS A 62 20.49 -0.85 -1.39
CA LYS A 62 21.39 -1.27 -2.46
C LYS A 62 21.78 -2.75 -2.31
N GLU A 63 22.10 -3.39 -3.43
CA GLU A 63 22.45 -4.83 -3.43
C GLU A 63 23.70 -5.17 -2.60
N ASP A 64 24.62 -4.22 -2.46
CA ASP A 64 25.85 -4.34 -1.67
C ASP A 64 25.59 -4.45 -0.15
N GLN A 65 24.42 -4.01 0.32
CA GLN A 65 23.99 -4.16 1.70
C GLN A 65 23.46 -5.57 2.02
N PHE A 66 23.40 -6.46 1.03
CA PHE A 66 22.94 -7.83 1.23
C PHE A 66 23.93 -8.64 2.06
N ASN A 67 23.50 -9.10 3.23
CA ASN A 67 24.30 -9.98 4.07
C ASN A 67 23.93 -11.46 3.88
N LYS A 68 24.91 -12.26 3.45
CA LYS A 68 24.76 -13.71 3.25
C LYS A 68 24.51 -14.49 4.54
N SER A 69 24.91 -13.98 5.70
CA SER A 69 24.68 -14.66 7.00
C SER A 69 23.26 -14.48 7.53
N TRP A 70 22.44 -13.63 6.91
CA TRP A 70 21.06 -13.43 7.34
C TRP A 70 20.20 -14.68 7.20
N SER A 71 19.18 -14.75 8.06
CA SER A 71 18.13 -15.75 7.95
C SER A 71 17.38 -15.60 6.61
N VAL A 72 16.91 -16.72 6.04
CA VAL A 72 16.13 -16.70 4.79
C VAL A 72 14.90 -15.77 4.88
N PRO A 73 14.12 -15.73 5.98
CA PRO A 73 13.07 -14.71 6.17
C PRO A 73 13.56 -13.26 6.03
N THR A 74 14.70 -12.92 6.64
CA THR A 74 15.29 -11.58 6.54
C THR A 74 15.74 -11.28 5.12
N LYS A 75 16.36 -12.25 4.43
CA LYS A 75 16.74 -12.13 3.01
C LYS A 75 15.52 -11.87 2.12
N ILE A 76 14.39 -12.52 2.39
CA ILE A 76 13.13 -12.30 1.64
C ILE A 76 12.62 -10.86 1.85
N VAL A 77 12.59 -10.38 3.10
CA VAL A 77 12.17 -9.00 3.42
C VAL A 77 13.08 -7.99 2.73
N PHE A 78 14.40 -8.23 2.77
CA PHE A 78 15.37 -7.39 2.07
C PHE A 78 15.13 -7.35 0.56
N ILE A 79 14.87 -8.49 -0.08
CA ILE A 79 14.57 -8.56 -1.51
C ILE A 79 13.31 -7.76 -1.86
N LEU A 80 12.29 -7.78 -1.00
CA LEU A 80 11.09 -6.97 -1.18
C LEU A 80 11.41 -5.48 -1.09
N HIS A 81 12.18 -5.04 -0.09
CA HIS A 81 12.63 -3.65 0.01
C HIS A 81 13.49 -3.22 -1.19
N LEU A 82 14.45 -4.04 -1.59
CA LEU A 82 15.37 -3.79 -2.71
C LEU A 82 14.62 -3.54 -4.02
N LEU A 83 13.60 -4.34 -4.31
CA LEU A 83 12.84 -4.21 -5.56
C LEU A 83 11.64 -3.25 -5.44
N ASN A 84 11.30 -2.83 -4.22
CA ASN A 84 10.19 -1.95 -3.87
C ASN A 84 8.88 -2.29 -4.60
N LYS A 85 8.62 -3.58 -4.80
CA LYS A 85 7.43 -4.09 -5.49
C LYS A 85 6.94 -5.38 -4.88
N VAL A 86 5.67 -5.67 -5.12
CA VAL A 86 5.08 -6.96 -4.77
C VAL A 86 5.66 -8.04 -5.68
N LEU A 87 6.05 -9.19 -5.11
CA LEU A 87 6.74 -10.25 -5.84
C LEU A 87 6.01 -11.58 -5.78
N LEU A 88 6.17 -12.37 -6.84
CA LEU A 88 5.84 -13.79 -6.86
C LEU A 88 6.93 -14.62 -6.19
N SER A 89 6.57 -15.83 -5.74
CA SER A 89 7.56 -16.78 -5.19
C SER A 89 8.68 -17.12 -6.18
N SER A 90 8.37 -17.17 -7.48
CA SER A 90 9.34 -17.40 -8.55
C SER A 90 10.34 -16.24 -8.71
N GLU A 91 9.87 -15.00 -8.58
CA GLU A 91 10.71 -13.80 -8.67
C GLU A 91 11.65 -13.71 -7.45
N ILE A 92 11.11 -13.95 -6.24
CA ILE A 92 11.90 -14.01 -5.02
C ILE A 92 12.98 -15.08 -5.13
N TYR A 93 12.63 -16.26 -5.65
CA TYR A 93 13.58 -17.35 -5.86
C TYR A 93 14.70 -16.96 -6.83
N ALA A 94 14.35 -16.37 -7.98
CA ALA A 94 15.34 -15.94 -8.97
C ALA A 94 16.30 -14.90 -8.39
N LYS A 95 15.78 -13.91 -7.65
CA LYS A 95 16.62 -12.88 -7.04
C LYS A 95 17.47 -13.43 -5.90
N LEU A 96 16.92 -14.32 -5.07
CA LEU A 96 17.65 -14.95 -3.98
C LEU A 96 18.85 -15.76 -4.49
N ILE A 97 18.69 -16.53 -5.57
CA ILE A 97 19.80 -17.29 -6.17
C ILE A 97 20.86 -16.37 -6.80
N SER A 98 20.44 -15.23 -7.35
CA SER A 98 21.39 -14.26 -7.91
C SER A 98 22.31 -13.67 -6.84
N LEU A 99 21.79 -13.43 -5.63
CA LEU A 99 22.52 -12.85 -4.50
C LEU A 99 23.25 -13.91 -3.66
N ASP A 100 22.64 -15.08 -3.49
CA ASP A 100 23.13 -16.18 -2.66
C ASP A 100 23.07 -17.50 -3.41
N ARG A 101 24.18 -17.85 -4.07
CA ARG A 101 24.32 -19.10 -4.83
C ARG A 101 24.20 -20.34 -3.96
N SER A 102 24.54 -20.26 -2.67
CA SER A 102 24.46 -21.41 -1.75
C SER A 102 23.03 -21.89 -1.53
N PHE A 103 22.04 -21.03 -1.77
CA PHE A 103 20.63 -21.41 -1.73
C PHE A 103 20.25 -22.40 -2.85
N LYS A 104 21.04 -22.48 -3.92
CA LYS A 104 20.80 -23.44 -5.02
C LYS A 104 21.19 -24.87 -4.64
N ASP A 105 22.11 -25.03 -3.69
CA ASP A 105 22.68 -26.33 -3.33
C ASP A 105 21.71 -27.22 -2.52
N TYR A 106 20.60 -26.65 -2.06
CA TYR A 106 19.50 -27.44 -1.49
C TYR A 106 18.78 -28.26 -2.57
N SER A 107 18.71 -29.57 -2.36
CA SER A 107 18.03 -30.55 -3.24
C SER A 107 16.59 -30.19 -3.61
N SER A 108 15.91 -29.40 -2.76
CA SER A 108 14.54 -28.91 -2.96
C SER A 108 14.40 -27.42 -2.60
N SER A 109 15.35 -26.59 -3.04
CA SER A 109 15.41 -25.14 -2.77
C SER A 109 14.08 -24.38 -2.96
N LYS A 110 13.27 -24.73 -3.96
CA LYS A 110 11.93 -24.14 -4.18
C LYS A 110 10.93 -24.50 -3.07
N VAL A 111 10.93 -25.75 -2.61
CA VAL A 111 10.04 -26.21 -1.51
C VAL A 111 10.47 -25.56 -0.20
N VAL A 112 11.79 -25.50 0.03
CA VAL A 112 12.41 -24.81 1.16
C VAL A 112 12.00 -23.34 1.17
N LEU A 113 12.08 -22.63 0.04
CA LEU A 113 11.63 -21.24 -0.07
C LEU A 113 10.13 -21.10 0.25
N SER A 114 9.27 -21.97 -0.27
CA SER A 114 7.83 -21.96 0.02
C SER A 114 7.53 -22.10 1.52
N ASN A 115 8.29 -22.94 2.22
CA ASN A 115 8.19 -23.10 3.67
C ASN A 115 8.60 -21.81 4.40
N TYR A 116 9.70 -21.18 3.98
CA TYR A 116 10.13 -19.90 4.55
C TYR A 116 9.16 -18.77 4.27
N LEU A 117 8.59 -18.68 3.07
CA LEU A 117 7.56 -17.70 2.73
C LEU A 117 6.32 -17.89 3.61
N THR A 118 5.88 -19.14 3.80
CA THR A 118 4.73 -19.44 4.67
C THR A 118 5.01 -19.08 6.12
N ARG A 119 6.19 -19.41 6.66
CA ARG A 119 6.59 -19.04 8.03
C ARG A 119 6.72 -17.54 8.20
N SER A 120 7.31 -16.85 7.22
CA SER A 120 7.48 -15.39 7.24
C SER A 120 6.12 -14.70 7.21
N ALA A 121 5.19 -15.20 6.40
CA ALA A 121 3.81 -14.70 6.34
C ALA A 121 3.06 -14.91 7.67
N LYS A 122 3.19 -16.10 8.28
CA LYS A 122 2.61 -16.38 9.60
C LYS A 122 3.17 -15.47 10.68
N SER A 123 4.46 -15.15 10.63
CA SER A 123 5.11 -14.26 11.59
C SER A 123 4.78 -12.78 11.40
N GLY A 124 4.03 -12.41 10.36
CA GLY A 124 3.69 -11.03 10.06
C GLY A 124 4.79 -10.21 9.40
N ARG A 125 5.99 -10.79 9.16
CA ARG A 125 7.11 -10.11 8.46
C ARG A 125 6.81 -9.79 7.00
N ILE A 126 5.96 -10.59 6.37
CA ILE A 126 5.46 -10.37 5.01
C ILE A 126 3.96 -10.67 4.99
N LYS A 127 3.24 -10.15 4.01
CA LYS A 127 1.83 -10.43 3.79
C LYS A 127 1.64 -11.17 2.47
N LYS A 128 0.72 -12.12 2.49
CA LYS A 128 0.36 -12.96 1.34
C LYS A 128 -0.92 -12.42 0.73
N ILE A 129 -0.87 -12.06 -0.55
CA ILE A 129 -1.97 -11.45 -1.29
C ILE A 129 -2.44 -12.43 -2.35
N LYS A 130 -3.75 -12.65 -2.40
CA LYS A 130 -4.40 -13.43 -3.46
C LYS A 130 -5.21 -12.46 -4.32
N LEU A 131 -4.86 -12.39 -5.60
CA LEU A 131 -5.61 -11.59 -6.57
C LEU A 131 -6.65 -12.46 -7.27
N PRO A 132 -7.84 -11.92 -7.56
CA PRO A 132 -8.83 -12.64 -8.36
C PRO A 132 -8.26 -12.90 -9.77
N GLY A 133 -8.44 -14.11 -10.28
CA GLY A 133 -7.96 -14.52 -11.61
C GLY A 133 -6.52 -15.08 -11.64
N ILE A 134 -5.73 -14.92 -10.57
CA ILE A 134 -4.35 -15.45 -10.52
C ILE A 134 -4.26 -16.60 -9.53
N LYS A 135 -3.73 -17.75 -9.99
CA LYS A 135 -3.59 -18.97 -9.17
C LYS A 135 -2.48 -18.86 -8.12
N THR A 136 -1.45 -18.08 -8.42
CA THR A 136 -0.28 -17.86 -7.56
C THR A 136 -0.52 -16.72 -6.59
N HIS A 137 0.22 -16.77 -5.47
CA HIS A 137 0.14 -15.72 -4.45
C HIS A 137 1.29 -14.74 -4.61
N TYR A 138 0.97 -13.49 -4.32
CA TYR A 138 1.90 -12.40 -4.25
C TYR A 138 2.34 -12.18 -2.80
N PHE A 139 3.56 -11.70 -2.62
CA PHE A 139 4.14 -11.38 -1.33
C PHE A 139 4.53 -9.91 -1.29
N ALA A 140 4.07 -9.24 -0.24
CA ALA A 140 4.27 -7.81 0.00
C ALA A 140 4.79 -7.58 1.42
N LEU A 141 5.35 -6.40 1.67
CA LEU A 141 5.61 -5.96 3.03
C LEU A 141 4.30 -5.56 3.75
N PRO A 142 4.25 -5.68 5.08
CA PRO A 142 3.09 -5.26 5.86
C PRO A 142 2.76 -3.77 5.68
N ASP A 143 3.79 -2.94 5.55
CA ASP A 143 3.67 -1.48 5.40
C ASP A 143 3.05 -1.05 4.06
N TRP A 144 2.93 -1.99 3.11
CA TRP A 144 2.31 -1.75 1.80
C TRP A 144 0.82 -2.11 1.76
N MET A 145 0.26 -2.47 2.92
CA MET A 145 -1.13 -2.85 3.09
C MET A 145 -1.85 -1.76 3.89
N ASP A 146 -3.11 -1.51 3.54
CA ASP A 146 -4.00 -0.68 4.35
C ASP A 146 -4.50 -1.43 5.60
N GLU A 147 -5.23 -0.73 6.46
CA GLU A 147 -5.85 -1.28 7.68
C GLU A 147 -6.80 -2.45 7.38
N ASN A 148 -7.33 -2.52 6.15
CA ASN A 148 -8.24 -3.56 5.68
C ASN A 148 -7.49 -4.76 5.06
N GLY A 149 -6.15 -4.74 5.04
CA GLY A 149 -5.33 -5.78 4.42
C GLY A 149 -5.38 -5.79 2.90
N LEU A 150 -5.72 -4.67 2.27
CA LEU A 150 -5.64 -4.44 0.84
C LEU A 150 -4.35 -3.69 0.49
N LEU A 151 -3.78 -4.02 -0.66
CA LEU A 151 -2.56 -3.36 -1.13
C LEU A 151 -2.82 -1.88 -1.44
N LEU A 152 -1.95 -0.99 -0.99
CA LEU A 152 -1.99 0.43 -1.30
C LEU A 152 -1.92 0.67 -2.83
N ALA A 153 -2.58 1.73 -3.31
CA ALA A 153 -2.73 2.02 -4.74
C ALA A 153 -1.38 2.15 -5.48
N ASN A 154 -0.34 2.63 -4.79
CA ASN A 154 1.00 2.80 -5.36
C ASN A 154 1.63 1.47 -5.77
N TYR A 155 1.44 0.42 -4.97
CA TYR A 155 1.97 -0.91 -5.25
C TYR A 155 1.03 -1.75 -6.10
N LYS A 156 -0.26 -1.37 -6.25
CA LYS A 156 -1.16 -2.01 -7.21
C LYS A 156 -0.69 -1.83 -8.66
N LYS A 157 -0.05 -0.71 -8.98
CA LYS A 157 0.51 -0.44 -10.32
C LYS A 157 1.60 -1.44 -10.72
N SER A 158 2.36 -1.99 -9.76
CA SER A 158 3.42 -2.96 -10.05
C SER A 158 2.89 -4.33 -10.46
N ILE A 159 1.60 -4.59 -10.25
CA ILE A 159 0.93 -5.85 -10.60
C ILE A 159 0.36 -5.80 -12.03
N ALA A 160 0.02 -4.62 -12.55
CA ALA A 160 -0.74 -4.41 -13.78
C ALA A 160 0.05 -4.62 -15.09
N LYS A 161 1.10 -5.45 -15.10
CA LYS A 161 1.93 -5.72 -16.28
C LYS A 161 1.62 -7.05 -17.00
N TYR A 162 0.43 -7.59 -16.82
CA TYR A 162 -0.08 -8.75 -17.57
C TYR A 162 -1.44 -8.47 -18.17
#